data_AF-A0AAW1DBZ6-F1
#
_entry.id   AF-A0AAW1DBZ6-F1
#
_cell.length_a   1.000
_cell.length_b   1.000
_cell.length_c   1.000
_cell.angle_alpha   90.00
_cell.angle_beta   90.00
_cell.angle_gamma   90.00
#
_symmetry.space_group_name_H-M   'P 1'
#
loop_
_entity.id
_entity.type
_entity.pdbx_description
1 polymer ?
#
loop_
_entity_poly.entity_id
_entity_poly.type
_entity_poly.pdbx_seq_one_letter_code
_entity_poly.pdbx_strand_id
1 'polypeptide(L)'
;MAESVILTNLAFAALQFTFTFQMSAYLKILQRYFETKLPADRNIYQQHKVLIQLIEEYTSIFSGQMYYETLVSPILPCGYGLTLIRDFRKNEVNRFDVIQKICCTMLPPFIVCACVQIISTEIEKLHEASYMCNWYEQTPKVRKDLLMLMTRTKRPTTINYRLIFKMDHERLATVLQGLYSYFMLVINFDKD
;
A
#
# COMPACT_ATOMS: atom_id res chain seq x y z
N MET A 1 26.83 -3.82 -3.24
CA MET A 1 25.63 -4.53 -3.72
C MET A 1 24.43 -4.41 -2.77
N ALA A 2 24.57 -4.66 -1.47
CA ALA A 2 23.41 -4.56 -0.57
C ALA A 2 22.91 -3.11 -0.36
N GLU A 3 23.83 -2.15 -0.22
CA GLU A 3 23.48 -0.72 -0.09
C GLU A 3 22.81 -0.15 -1.34
N SER A 4 23.24 -0.56 -2.54
CA SER A 4 22.60 -0.18 -3.79
C SER A 4 21.17 -0.73 -3.89
N VAL A 5 20.92 -1.95 -3.38
CA VAL A 5 19.56 -2.53 -3.35
C VAL A 5 18.64 -1.78 -2.39
N ILE A 6 19.15 -1.38 -1.21
CA ILE A 6 18.39 -0.56 -0.26
C ILE A 6 18.02 0.77 -0.90
N LEU A 7 18.99 1.42 -1.55
CA LEU A 7 18.77 2.72 -2.19
C LEU A 7 17.74 2.62 -3.33
N THR A 8 17.78 1.56 -4.13
CA THR A 8 16.77 1.33 -5.20
C THR A 8 15.38 1.08 -4.63
N ASN A 9 15.26 0.29 -3.56
CA ASN A 9 13.96 0.03 -2.92
C ASN A 9 13.40 1.30 -2.27
N LEU A 10 14.25 2.10 -1.61
CA LEU A 10 13.83 3.36 -1.00
C LEU A 10 13.41 4.38 -2.07
N ALA A 11 14.15 4.50 -3.16
CA ALA A 11 13.78 5.37 -4.27
C ALA A 11 12.44 4.94 -4.90
N PHE A 12 12.24 3.63 -5.04
CA PHE A 12 10.98 3.08 -5.52
C PHE A 12 9.81 3.36 -4.57
N ALA A 13 10.00 3.16 -3.26
CA ALA A 13 8.99 3.47 -2.25
C ALA A 13 8.65 4.97 -2.22
N ALA A 14 9.65 5.84 -2.40
CA ALA A 14 9.43 7.29 -2.52
C ALA A 14 8.60 7.66 -3.76
N LEU A 15 8.85 6.98 -4.89
CA LEU A 15 8.04 7.12 -6.09
C LEU A 15 6.60 6.66 -5.81
N GLN A 16 6.40 5.46 -5.25
CA GLN A 16 5.06 4.97 -4.87
C GLN A 16 4.33 5.93 -3.96
N PHE A 17 5.04 6.50 -2.97
CA PHE A 17 4.48 7.46 -2.05
C PHE A 17 4.01 8.74 -2.77
N THR A 18 4.81 9.25 -3.70
CA THR A 18 4.48 10.47 -4.47
C THR A 18 3.26 10.25 -5.37
N PHE A 19 3.22 9.11 -6.09
CA PHE A 19 2.07 8.73 -6.90
C PHE A 19 0.82 8.51 -6.03
N THR A 20 0.96 7.85 -4.89
CA THR A 20 -0.16 7.66 -3.93
C THR A 20 -0.68 8.99 -3.42
N PHE A 21 0.21 9.93 -3.07
CA PHE A 21 -0.17 11.26 -2.64
C PHE A 21 -0.97 11.98 -3.73
N GLN A 22 -0.49 11.95 -4.97
CA GLN A 22 -1.18 12.55 -6.11
C GLN A 22 -2.56 11.91 -6.34
N MET A 23 -2.65 10.58 -6.32
CA MET A 23 -3.92 9.86 -6.44
C MET A 23 -4.90 10.21 -5.32
N SER A 24 -4.42 10.27 -4.07
CA SER A 24 -5.24 10.65 -2.91
C SER A 24 -5.73 12.10 -3.00
N ALA A 25 -4.92 13.01 -3.54
CA ALA A 25 -5.31 14.40 -3.75
C ALA A 25 -6.43 14.51 -4.80
N TYR A 26 -6.31 13.80 -5.93
CA TYR A 26 -7.37 13.73 -6.94
C TYR A 26 -8.66 13.11 -6.40
N LEU A 27 -8.58 12.03 -5.62
CA LEU A 27 -9.72 11.40 -4.95
C LEU A 27 -10.45 12.38 -4.02
N LYS A 28 -9.72 13.11 -3.16
CA LYS A 28 -10.28 14.08 -2.22
C LYS A 28 -10.92 15.29 -2.91
N ILE A 29 -10.28 15.79 -3.97
CA ILE A 29 -10.84 16.89 -4.77
C ILE A 29 -12.19 16.44 -5.35
N LEU A 30 -12.25 15.22 -5.90
CA LEU A 30 -13.45 14.69 -6.51
C LEU A 30 -14.57 14.41 -5.49
N GLN A 31 -14.23 13.87 -4.32
CA GLN A 31 -15.18 13.73 -3.20
C GLN A 31 -15.79 15.08 -2.80
N ARG A 32 -14.98 16.14 -2.66
CA ARG A 32 -15.48 17.49 -2.35
C ARG A 32 -16.40 18.02 -3.44
N TYR A 33 -16.08 17.80 -4.71
CA TYR A 33 -16.96 18.19 -5.80
C TYR A 33 -18.32 17.51 -5.72
N PHE A 34 -18.37 16.26 -5.28
CA PHE A 34 -19.60 15.50 -5.10
C PHE A 34 -20.48 16.05 -3.97
N GLU A 35 -19.89 16.39 -2.82
CA GLU A 35 -20.61 17.01 -1.70
C GLU A 35 -21.12 18.41 -2.04
N THR A 36 -20.38 19.17 -2.85
CA THR A 36 -20.67 20.59 -3.11
C THR A 36 -21.58 20.82 -4.32
N LYS A 37 -21.56 19.92 -5.32
CA LYS A 37 -22.41 20.01 -6.53
C LYS A 37 -23.22 18.73 -6.72
N LEU A 38 -24.45 18.75 -6.23
CA LEU A 38 -25.46 17.71 -6.48
C LEU A 38 -25.72 17.58 -8.01
N PRO A 39 -25.94 16.37 -8.57
CA PRO A 39 -25.24 15.91 -9.75
C PRO A 39 -26.10 15.92 -11.02
N ALA A 40 -26.17 17.02 -11.75
CA ALA A 40 -26.82 17.04 -13.08
C ALA A 40 -25.82 16.95 -14.25
N ASP A 41 -24.51 16.87 -13.97
CA ASP A 41 -23.50 17.09 -15.00
C ASP A 41 -22.79 15.79 -15.42
N ARG A 42 -22.96 15.41 -16.69
CA ARG A 42 -22.41 14.19 -17.30
C ARG A 42 -20.88 14.11 -17.18
N ASN A 43 -20.23 15.26 -17.07
CA ASN A 43 -18.77 15.37 -16.91
C ASN A 43 -18.28 14.75 -15.59
N ILE A 44 -19.07 14.79 -14.51
CA ILE A 44 -18.66 14.27 -13.18
C ILE A 44 -18.57 12.74 -13.22
N TYR A 45 -19.55 12.09 -13.85
CA TYR A 45 -19.51 10.64 -14.02
C TYR A 45 -18.32 10.20 -14.87
N GLN A 46 -18.03 10.95 -15.94
CA GLN A 46 -16.93 10.63 -16.83
C GLN A 46 -15.58 10.76 -16.11
N GLN A 47 -15.43 11.74 -15.21
CA GLN A 47 -14.26 11.87 -14.34
C GLN A 47 -14.14 10.72 -13.32
N HIS A 48 -15.24 10.29 -12.71
CA HIS A 48 -15.24 9.13 -11.80
C HIS A 48 -14.82 7.83 -12.48
N LYS A 49 -15.31 7.60 -13.71
CA LYS A 49 -14.94 6.43 -14.49
C LYS A 49 -13.45 6.42 -14.79
N VAL A 50 -12.91 7.57 -15.24
CA VAL A 50 -11.47 7.72 -15.50
C VAL A 50 -10.65 7.50 -14.23
N LEU A 51 -11.10 7.99 -13.08
CA LEU A 51 -10.39 7.81 -11.80
C LEU A 51 -10.35 6.34 -11.37
N ILE A 52 -11.48 5.62 -11.44
CA ILE A 52 -11.50 4.19 -11.09
C ILE A 52 -10.64 3.39 -12.07
N GLN A 53 -10.69 3.71 -13.37
CA GLN A 53 -9.82 3.08 -14.36
C GLN A 53 -8.33 3.36 -14.06
N LEU A 54 -7.99 4.59 -13.67
CA LEU A 54 -6.63 4.95 -13.29
C LEU A 54 -6.15 4.18 -12.05
N ILE A 55 -7.03 3.95 -11.07
CA ILE A 55 -6.71 3.14 -9.88
C ILE A 55 -6.54 1.65 -10.23
N GLU A 56 -7.39 1.12 -11.11
CA GLU A 56 -7.28 -0.26 -11.62
C GLU A 56 -5.97 -0.45 -12.41
N GLU A 57 -5.62 0.50 -13.28
CA GLU A 57 -4.36 0.51 -14.04
C GLU A 57 -3.15 0.66 -13.14
N TYR A 58 -3.18 1.60 -12.18
CA TYR A 58 -2.15 1.77 -11.16
C TYR A 58 -1.89 0.46 -10.41
N THR A 59 -2.98 -0.15 -9.92
CA THR A 59 -2.91 -1.44 -9.23
C THR A 59 -2.31 -2.51 -10.14
N SER A 60 -2.73 -2.59 -11.41
CA SER A 60 -2.21 -3.58 -12.35
C SER A 60 -0.71 -3.42 -12.58
N ILE A 61 -0.24 -2.19 -12.84
CA ILE A 61 1.17 -1.88 -13.13
C ILE A 61 2.06 -2.13 -11.91
N PHE A 62 1.67 -1.63 -10.74
CA PHE A 62 2.53 -1.68 -9.55
C PHE A 62 2.41 -2.97 -8.76
N SER A 63 1.33 -3.73 -8.92
CA SER A 63 1.12 -4.95 -8.14
C SER A 63 2.24 -5.99 -8.25
N GLY A 64 2.87 -6.11 -9.42
CA GLY A 64 4.03 -7.01 -9.59
C GLY A 64 5.22 -6.59 -8.74
N GLN A 65 5.49 -5.29 -8.68
CA GLN A 65 6.53 -4.78 -7.79
C GLN A 65 6.15 -4.95 -6.32
N MET A 66 4.93 -4.60 -5.94
CA MET A 66 4.48 -4.71 -4.54
C MET A 66 4.64 -6.14 -4.02
N TYR A 67 4.36 -7.12 -4.88
CA TYR A 67 4.59 -8.53 -4.61
C TYR A 67 6.08 -8.84 -4.41
N TYR A 68 6.95 -8.38 -5.31
CA TYR A 68 8.39 -8.53 -5.17
C TYR A 68 8.91 -7.94 -3.85
N GLU A 69 8.45 -6.73 -3.51
CA GLU A 69 8.85 -6.05 -2.28
C GLU A 69 8.40 -6.80 -1.02
N THR A 70 7.22 -7.44 -1.06
CA THR A 70 6.75 -8.28 0.05
C THR A 70 7.55 -9.56 0.22
N LEU A 71 8.04 -10.16 -0.87
CA LEU A 71 8.92 -11.33 -0.81
C LEU A 71 10.33 -10.97 -0.32
N VAL A 72 10.86 -9.82 -0.73
CA VAL A 72 12.20 -9.36 -0.35
C VAL A 72 12.23 -8.77 1.06
N SER A 73 11.10 -8.21 1.52
CA SER A 73 10.92 -7.59 2.83
C SER A 73 11.46 -8.43 4.01
N PRO A 74 11.20 -9.74 4.12
CA PRO A 74 11.79 -10.54 5.20
C PRO A 74 13.27 -10.92 4.98
N ILE A 75 13.73 -11.05 3.74
CA ILE A 75 15.06 -11.59 3.43
C ILE A 75 16.18 -10.62 3.85
N LEU A 76 16.01 -9.33 3.55
CA LEU A 76 16.99 -8.29 3.87
C LEU A 76 17.23 -8.13 5.39
N PRO A 77 16.20 -7.90 6.23
CA PRO A 77 16.39 -7.78 7.67
C PRO A 77 16.86 -9.08 8.30
N CYS A 78 16.47 -10.26 7.80
CA CYS A 78 17.07 -11.54 8.23
C CYS A 78 18.59 -11.55 8.06
N GLY A 79 19.10 -11.15 6.89
CA GLY A 79 20.52 -11.09 6.61
C GLY A 79 21.26 -10.11 7.53
N TYR A 80 20.73 -8.90 7.71
CA TYR A 80 21.32 -7.89 8.58
C TYR A 80 21.18 -8.22 10.08
N GLY A 81 20.11 -8.93 10.47
CA GLY A 81 19.92 -9.39 11.83
C GLY A 81 20.96 -10.44 12.24
N LEU A 82 21.40 -11.30 11.32
CA LEU A 82 22.51 -12.22 11.58
C LEU A 82 23.85 -11.50 11.78
N THR A 83 24.13 -10.46 10.98
CA THR A 83 25.33 -9.63 11.19
C THR A 83 25.26 -8.89 12.52
N LEU A 84 24.08 -8.40 12.90
CA LEU A 84 23.85 -7.76 14.19
C LEU A 84 24.15 -8.71 15.36
N ILE A 85 23.65 -9.95 15.34
CA ILE A 85 23.93 -10.95 16.38
C ILE A 85 25.45 -11.23 16.49
N ARG A 86 26.15 -11.32 15.34
CA ARG A 86 27.60 -11.53 15.31
C ARG A 86 28.37 -10.33 15.89
N ASP A 87 27.96 -9.11 15.58
CA ASP A 87 28.61 -7.88 16.05
C ASP A 87 28.35 -7.64 17.55
N PHE A 88 27.16 -8.01 18.04
CA PHE A 88 26.87 -8.03 19.48
C PHE A 88 27.83 -8.92 20.25
N ARG A 89 28.23 -10.06 19.67
CA ARG A 89 29.16 -11.00 20.28
C ARG A 89 30.61 -10.53 20.24
N LYS A 90 31.04 -9.89 19.15
CA LYS A 90 32.42 -9.37 19.01
C LYS A 90 32.65 -8.01 19.68
N ASN A 91 31.59 -7.37 20.18
CA ASN A 91 31.61 -6.05 20.83
C ASN A 91 32.29 -4.97 19.97
N GLU A 92 32.07 -5.01 18.66
CA GLU A 92 32.63 -4.05 17.70
C GLU A 92 31.86 -2.72 17.71
N VAL A 93 32.53 -1.63 17.30
CA VAL A 93 32.00 -0.25 17.29
C VAL A 93 30.91 -0.04 16.20
N ASN A 94 30.83 -0.93 15.20
CA ASN A 94 29.94 -0.80 14.04
C ASN A 94 28.47 -1.17 14.29
N ARG A 95 28.07 -1.46 15.54
CA ARG A 95 26.69 -1.87 15.89
C ARG A 95 25.62 -0.86 15.45
N PHE A 96 25.90 0.43 15.59
CA PHE A 96 24.96 1.48 15.22
C PHE A 96 24.67 1.51 13.70
N ASP A 97 25.68 1.24 12.86
CA ASP A 97 25.51 1.19 11.40
C ASP A 97 24.61 0.02 10.97
N VAL A 98 24.76 -1.15 11.58
CA VAL A 98 23.93 -2.32 11.27
C VAL A 98 22.49 -2.13 11.74
N ILE A 99 22.27 -1.55 12.92
CA ILE A 99 20.92 -1.21 13.41
C ILE A 99 20.25 -0.21 12.46
N GLN A 100 20.98 0.83 12.03
CA GLN A 100 20.46 1.81 11.07
C GLN A 100 20.07 1.12 9.74
N LYS A 101 20.89 0.19 9.24
CA LYS A 101 20.59 -0.57 8.01
C LYS A 101 19.33 -1.42 8.15
N ILE A 102 19.13 -2.09 9.29
CA ILE A 102 17.89 -2.86 9.56
C ILE A 102 16.67 -1.93 9.54
N CYS A 103 16.73 -0.79 10.25
CA CYS A 103 15.65 0.19 10.23
C CYS A 103 15.36 0.69 8.81
N CYS A 104 16.39 1.04 8.03
CA CYS A 104 16.24 1.47 6.64
C CYS A 104 15.60 0.41 5.74
N THR A 105 15.85 -0.88 5.98
CA THR A 105 15.23 -1.96 5.19
C THR A 105 13.76 -2.22 5.54
N MET A 106 13.33 -1.89 6.76
CA MET A 106 11.94 -2.07 7.20
C MET A 106 11.02 -0.92 6.77
N LEU A 107 11.57 0.27 6.49
CA LEU A 107 10.80 1.45 6.10
C LEU A 107 10.05 1.30 4.77
N PRO A 108 10.66 0.82 3.66
CA PRO A 108 9.97 0.67 2.37
C PRO A 108 8.68 -0.17 2.42
N PRO A 109 8.67 -1.41 2.95
CA PRO A 109 7.44 -2.20 3.01
C PRO A 109 6.38 -1.57 3.90
N PHE A 110 6.78 -0.84 4.95
CA PHE A 110 5.84 -0.09 5.79
C PHE A 110 5.16 1.06 5.03
N ILE A 111 5.94 1.87 4.30
CA ILE A 111 5.42 2.98 3.48
C ILE A 111 4.45 2.45 2.42
N VAL A 112 4.87 1.37 1.76
CA VAL A 112 4.11 0.72 0.70
C VAL A 112 2.75 0.20 1.21
N CYS A 113 2.72 -0.47 2.37
CA CYS A 113 1.47 -0.89 3.00
C CYS A 113 0.59 0.30 3.41
N ALA A 114 1.17 1.36 3.98
CA ALA A 114 0.42 2.56 4.35
C ALA A 114 -0.21 3.25 3.14
N CYS A 115 0.50 3.31 2.01
CA CYS A 115 -0.03 3.83 0.75
C CYS A 115 -1.27 3.07 0.26
N VAL A 116 -1.20 1.74 0.27
CA VAL A 116 -2.34 0.88 -0.10
C VAL A 116 -3.54 1.12 0.81
N GLN A 117 -3.30 1.26 2.11
CA GLN A 117 -4.36 1.52 3.08
C GLN A 117 -5.04 2.86 2.83
N ILE A 118 -4.26 3.93 2.60
CA ILE A 118 -4.79 5.26 2.29
C ILE A 118 -5.69 5.22 1.05
N ILE A 119 -5.22 4.59 -0.04
CA ILE A 119 -6.01 4.48 -1.28
C ILE A 119 -7.30 3.71 -1.02
N SER A 120 -7.23 2.60 -0.28
CA SER A 120 -8.39 1.76 0.03
C SER A 120 -9.44 2.54 0.82
N THR A 121 -9.03 3.29 1.85
CA THR A 121 -9.91 4.13 2.66
C THR A 121 -10.53 5.27 1.86
N GLU A 122 -9.78 5.92 0.97
CA GLU A 122 -10.34 7.00 0.14
C GLU A 122 -11.37 6.49 -0.89
N ILE A 123 -11.20 5.27 -1.40
CA ILE A 123 -12.20 4.64 -2.29
C ILE A 123 -13.47 4.25 -1.51
N GLU A 124 -13.32 3.77 -0.28
CA GLU A 124 -14.45 3.44 0.58
C GLU A 124 -15.27 4.68 0.96
N LYS A 125 -14.61 5.77 1.35
CA LYS A 125 -15.26 7.07 1.55
C LYS A 125 -15.98 7.57 0.29
N LEU A 126 -15.36 7.35 -0.88
CA LEU A 126 -16.00 7.70 -2.14
C LEU A 126 -17.24 6.84 -2.41
N HIS A 127 -17.20 5.56 -2.08
CA HIS A 127 -18.36 4.67 -2.16
C HIS A 127 -19.50 5.18 -1.27
N GLU A 128 -19.20 5.49 -0.01
CA GLU A 128 -20.16 6.03 0.96
C GLU A 128 -20.77 7.35 0.49
N ALA A 129 -19.94 8.31 0.06
CA ALA A 129 -20.40 9.57 -0.50
C ALA A 129 -21.33 9.33 -1.69
N SER A 130 -20.93 8.46 -2.64
CA SER A 130 -21.76 8.12 -3.79
C SER A 130 -23.12 7.53 -3.39
N TYR A 131 -23.15 6.71 -2.35
CA TYR A 131 -24.37 6.08 -1.84
C TYR A 131 -25.33 7.09 -1.20
N MET A 132 -24.79 8.08 -0.49
CA MET A 132 -25.55 9.11 0.22
C MET A 132 -26.14 10.20 -0.70
N CYS A 133 -25.81 10.23 -1.99
CA CYS A 133 -26.46 11.18 -2.91
C CYS A 133 -27.89 10.75 -3.27
N ASN A 134 -28.70 11.71 -3.71
CA ASN A 134 -30.02 11.48 -4.29
C ASN A 134 -29.93 10.82 -5.69
N TRP A 135 -29.25 9.69 -5.82
CA TRP A 135 -29.08 8.94 -7.08
C TRP A 135 -30.42 8.50 -7.70
N TYR A 136 -31.46 8.39 -6.88
CA TYR A 136 -32.81 7.98 -7.29
C TYR A 136 -33.57 9.10 -8.02
N GLU A 137 -33.25 10.36 -7.77
CA GLU A 137 -33.80 11.54 -8.46
C GLU A 137 -33.10 11.84 -9.79
N GLN A 138 -32.03 11.10 -10.10
CA GLN A 138 -31.23 11.35 -11.29
C GLN A 138 -31.82 10.76 -12.56
N THR A 139 -31.41 11.33 -13.70
CA THR A 139 -31.81 10.81 -15.02
C THR A 139 -31.45 9.31 -15.17
N PRO A 140 -32.24 8.52 -15.91
CA PRO A 140 -32.04 7.06 -16.01
C PRO A 140 -30.63 6.66 -16.48
N LYS A 141 -30.00 7.49 -17.32
CA LYS A 141 -28.61 7.29 -17.78
C LYS A 141 -27.62 7.44 -16.63
N VAL A 142 -27.66 8.56 -15.91
CA VAL A 142 -26.77 8.85 -14.77
C VAL A 142 -26.99 7.85 -13.62
N ARG A 143 -28.23 7.45 -13.39
CA ARG A 143 -28.58 6.44 -12.38
C ARG A 143 -27.93 5.08 -12.65
N LYS A 144 -27.98 4.59 -13.89
CA LYS A 144 -27.35 3.31 -14.27
C LYS A 144 -25.84 3.36 -14.08
N ASP A 145 -25.27 4.49 -14.45
CA ASP A 145 -23.85 4.80 -14.37
C ASP A 145 -23.35 4.87 -12.90
N LEU A 146 -24.10 5.54 -12.01
CA LEU A 146 -23.85 5.54 -10.56
C LEU A 146 -23.98 4.15 -9.94
N LEU A 147 -24.97 3.36 -10.34
CA LEU A 147 -25.12 1.97 -9.89
C LEU A 147 -23.93 1.08 -10.29
N MET A 148 -23.41 1.25 -11.50
CA MET A 148 -22.18 0.58 -11.93
C MET A 148 -20.98 1.02 -11.09
N LEU A 149 -20.87 2.32 -10.82
CA LEU A 149 -19.81 2.89 -9.98
C LEU A 149 -19.85 2.29 -8.57
N MET A 150 -21.01 2.34 -7.91
CA MET A 150 -21.22 1.76 -6.58
C MET A 150 -20.91 0.27 -6.57
N THR A 151 -21.29 -0.48 -7.60
CA THR A 151 -20.99 -1.92 -7.69
C THR A 151 -19.48 -2.17 -7.79
N ARG A 152 -18.74 -1.29 -8.47
CA ARG A 152 -17.28 -1.35 -8.60
C ARG A 152 -16.56 -0.97 -7.30
N THR A 153 -17.01 0.09 -6.62
CA THR A 153 -16.40 0.58 -5.37
C THR A 153 -16.85 -0.20 -4.12
N LYS A 154 -17.97 -0.94 -4.19
CA LYS A 154 -18.46 -1.81 -3.10
C LYS A 154 -17.51 -2.96 -2.79
N ARG A 155 -16.82 -3.48 -3.81
CA ARG A 155 -15.72 -4.40 -3.54
C ARG A 155 -14.64 -3.55 -2.90
N PRO A 156 -14.24 -3.80 -1.64
CA PRO A 156 -13.11 -3.08 -1.10
C PRO A 156 -12.00 -3.34 -2.10
N THR A 157 -11.55 -2.29 -2.78
CA THR A 157 -10.31 -2.29 -3.54
C THR A 157 -9.17 -2.36 -2.55
N THR A 158 -9.23 -3.32 -1.63
CA THR A 158 -8.10 -4.17 -1.31
C THR A 158 -7.39 -4.39 -2.63
N ILE A 159 -6.26 -3.68 -2.76
CA ILE A 159 -5.38 -3.74 -3.91
C ILE A 159 -4.87 -5.19 -3.91
N ASN A 160 -5.68 -6.06 -4.49
CA ASN A 160 -5.48 -7.49 -4.52
C ASN A 160 -4.64 -7.75 -5.75
N TYR A 161 -3.36 -8.07 -5.55
CA TYR A 161 -2.59 -8.61 -6.65
C TYR A 161 -3.17 -9.98 -7.02
N ARG A 162 -3.71 -10.09 -8.24
CA ARG A 162 -4.19 -11.34 -8.86
C ARG A 162 -5.08 -12.21 -7.95
N LEU A 163 -5.94 -11.61 -7.13
CA LEU A 163 -6.84 -12.33 -6.21
C LEU A 163 -6.15 -13.21 -5.13
N ILE A 164 -4.81 -13.25 -5.06
CA ILE A 164 -4.05 -14.17 -4.20
C ILE A 164 -3.46 -13.43 -2.98
N PHE A 165 -3.15 -12.14 -3.13
CA PHE A 165 -2.44 -11.37 -2.11
C PHE A 165 -3.16 -10.04 -1.82
N LYS A 166 -3.98 -10.02 -0.76
CA LYS A 166 -4.52 -8.82 -0.13
C LYS A 166 -3.40 -8.16 0.67
N MET A 167 -2.88 -7.01 0.27
CA MET A 167 -1.92 -6.26 1.09
C MET A 167 -2.67 -5.53 2.20
N ASP A 168 -2.34 -5.82 3.46
CA ASP A 168 -2.94 -5.20 4.65
C ASP A 168 -1.87 -5.08 5.74
N HIS A 169 -2.06 -4.15 6.68
CA HIS A 169 -1.16 -3.98 7.83
C HIS A 169 -1.05 -5.27 8.67
N GLU A 170 -2.12 -6.07 8.72
CA GLU A 170 -2.14 -7.38 9.38
C GLU A 170 -1.11 -8.37 8.78
N ARG A 171 -0.91 -8.33 7.46
CA ARG A 171 0.07 -9.21 6.80
C ARG A 171 1.48 -8.75 7.05
N LEU A 172 1.71 -7.44 7.09
CA LEU A 172 3.01 -6.91 7.51
C LEU A 172 3.34 -7.36 8.94
N ALA A 173 2.35 -7.31 9.85
CA ALA A 173 2.52 -7.83 11.22
C ALA A 173 2.84 -9.33 11.24
N THR A 174 2.18 -10.13 10.39
CA THR A 174 2.46 -11.57 10.25
C THR A 174 3.88 -11.82 9.75
N VAL A 175 4.36 -11.03 8.78
CA VAL A 175 5.74 -11.12 8.28
C VAL A 175 6.74 -10.75 9.39
N LEU A 176 6.49 -9.66 10.13
CA LEU A 176 7.32 -9.25 11.28
C LEU A 176 7.34 -10.31 12.39
N GLN A 177 6.20 -10.95 12.66
CA GLN A 177 6.12 -12.06 13.61
C GLN A 177 6.99 -13.25 13.15
N GLY A 178 6.93 -13.59 11.86
CA GLY A 178 7.81 -14.62 11.28
C GLY A 178 9.30 -14.28 11.43
N LEU A 179 9.68 -13.01 11.23
CA LEU A 179 11.06 -12.54 11.45
C LEU A 179 11.49 -12.67 12.91
N TYR A 180 10.61 -12.28 13.85
CA TYR A 180 10.89 -12.42 15.27
C TYR A 180 11.09 -13.88 15.67
N SER A 181 10.19 -14.78 15.23
CA SER A 181 10.32 -16.22 15.48
C SER A 181 11.61 -16.79 14.90
N TYR A 182 11.99 -16.36 13.69
CA TYR A 182 13.26 -16.76 13.07
C TYR A 182 14.48 -16.29 13.88
N PHE A 183 14.51 -15.02 14.30
CA PHE A 183 15.62 -14.53 15.13
C PHE A 183 15.70 -15.26 16.47
N MET A 184 14.56 -15.51 17.11
CA MET A 184 14.52 -16.26 18.36
C MET A 184 15.08 -17.68 18.19
N LEU A 185 14.72 -18.36 17.09
CA LEU A 185 15.27 -19.67 16.75
C LEU A 185 16.79 -19.60 16.60
N VAL A 186 17.31 -18.68 15.80
CA VAL A 186 18.76 -18.53 15.59
C VAL A 186 19.50 -18.26 16.90
N ILE A 187 18.95 -17.41 17.76
CA ILE A 187 19.54 -17.09 19.06
C ILE A 187 19.55 -18.32 19.98
N ASN A 188 18.52 -19.17 19.93
CA ASN A 188 18.48 -20.40 20.73
C ASN A 188 19.47 -21.45 20.21
N PHE A 189 19.56 -21.68 18.90
CA PHE A 189 20.51 -22.63 18.31
C PHE A 189 21.98 -22.23 18.50
N ASP A 190 22.29 -20.94 18.68
CA ASP A 190 23.66 -20.46 18.96
C ASP A 190 24.04 -20.61 20.45
N LYS A 191 23.09 -20.95 21.35
CA LYS A 191 23.34 -21.19 22.78
C LYS A 191 23.65 -22.65 23.13
N ASP A 192 23.26 -23.60 22.28
CA ASP A 192 23.57 -25.04 22.40
C ASP A 192 24.94 -25.37 21.76
#